data_AF-A0A176YFP5-F1
#
_entry.id   AF-A0A176YFP5-F1
#
_cell.length_a   1.000
_cell.length_b   1.000
_cell.length_c   1.000
_cell.angle_alpha   90.00
_cell.angle_beta   90.00
_cell.angle_gamma   90.00
#
_symmetry.space_group_name_H-M   'P 1'
#
loop_
_entity.id
_entity.type
_entity.pdbx_description
1 polymer ?
#
loop_
_entity_poly.entity_id
_entity_poly.type
_entity_poly.pdbx_seq_one_letter_code
_entity_poly.pdbx_strand_id
1 'polypeptide(L)'
;MTVHSVTIQLRAPSDGDAGQVTEGFYKLEDGYLQMTFRDGRHLENPLYRVRLHDGADPKAIAGNLTRSIRRELSGEVVEGFTRNLSYGKSGVA
;
A
#
# COMPACT_ATOMS: atom_id res chain seq x y z
N MET A 1 1.23 -15.89 12.47
CA MET A 1 1.57 -14.84 11.48
C MET A 1 1.15 -13.49 12.03
N THR A 2 2.04 -12.51 11.99
CA THR A 2 1.83 -11.18 12.58
C THR A 2 1.22 -10.22 11.57
N VAL A 3 0.21 -9.46 11.97
CA VAL A 3 -0.35 -8.38 11.15
C VAL A 3 0.49 -7.12 11.38
N HIS A 4 0.92 -6.51 10.30
CA HIS A 4 1.61 -5.22 10.29
C HIS A 4 0.64 -4.12 9.84
N SER A 5 0.89 -2.89 10.28
CA SER A 5 0.17 -1.72 9.76
C SER A 5 1.13 -0.69 9.16
N VAL A 6 0.57 0.12 8.26
CA VAL A 6 1.25 1.27 7.67
C VAL A 6 0.28 2.45 7.67
N THR A 7 0.76 3.60 8.11
CA THR A 7 0.02 4.86 8.00
C THR A 7 0.58 5.64 6.83
N ILE A 8 -0.30 6.10 5.95
CA ILE A 8 0.07 6.90 4.79
C ILE A 8 -0.75 8.18 4.73
N GLN A 9 -0.14 9.22 4.17
CA GLN A 9 -0.85 10.41 3.75
C GLN A 9 -1.42 10.20 2.34
N LEU A 10 -2.73 10.36 2.21
CA LEU A 10 -3.46 10.36 0.93
C LEU A 10 -3.45 11.74 0.29
N ARG A 11 -3.67 12.79 1.11
CA ARG A 11 -3.70 14.19 0.68
C ARG A 11 -2.93 15.04 1.68
N ALA A 12 -2.05 15.91 1.18
CA ALA A 12 -1.34 16.86 2.02
C ALA A 12 -2.29 17.91 2.58
N PRO A 13 -2.04 18.41 3.80
CA PRO A 13 -2.76 19.58 4.28
C PRO A 13 -2.48 20.78 3.37
N SER A 14 -3.48 21.64 3.22
CA SER A 14 -3.41 22.93 2.54
C SER A 14 -4.28 23.96 3.27
N ASP A 15 -4.25 25.22 2.85
CA ASP A 15 -5.05 26.26 3.51
C ASP A 15 -6.54 25.91 3.51
N GLY A 16 -7.10 25.71 4.70
CA GLY A 16 -8.50 25.31 4.91
C GLY A 16 -8.78 23.79 4.79
N ASP A 17 -7.78 22.96 4.51
CA ASP A 17 -7.90 21.49 4.43
C ASP A 17 -6.81 20.83 5.29
N ALA A 18 -7.21 20.09 6.32
CA ALA A 18 -6.28 19.37 7.19
C ALA A 18 -5.54 18.20 6.49
N GLY A 19 -5.88 17.93 5.23
CA GLY A 19 -5.36 16.80 4.48
C GLY A 19 -6.06 15.51 4.87
N GLN A 20 -5.47 14.38 4.47
CA GLN A 20 -6.06 13.08 4.71
C GLN A 20 -4.98 12.03 4.93
N VAL A 21 -5.10 11.28 6.02
CA VAL A 21 -4.29 10.10 6.32
C VAL A 21 -5.18 8.86 6.37
N THR A 22 -4.58 7.70 6.13
CA THR A 22 -5.25 6.42 6.27
C THR A 22 -4.28 5.37 6.80
N GLU A 23 -4.85 4.29 7.32
CA GLU A 23 -4.11 3.12 7.77
C GLU A 23 -4.44 1.93 6.86
N GLY A 24 -3.42 1.16 6.52
CA GLY A 24 -3.52 -0.13 5.85
C GLY A 24 -2.89 -1.24 6.68
N PHE A 25 -3.34 -2.48 6.46
CA PHE A 25 -2.85 -3.66 7.16
C PHE A 25 -2.35 -4.70 6.17
N TYR A 26 -1.28 -5.40 6.52
CA TYR A 26 -0.68 -6.42 5.68
C TYR A 26 0.01 -7.52 6.48
N LYS A 27 0.22 -8.66 5.84
CA LYS A 27 1.03 -9.78 6.32
C LYS A 27 2.14 -10.08 5.33
N LEU A 28 3.20 -10.70 5.83
CA LEU A 28 4.33 -11.20 5.04
C LEU A 28 4.32 -12.74 5.10
N GLU A 29 4.12 -13.38 3.95
CA GLU A 29 3.95 -14.83 3.84
C GLU A 29 4.67 -15.33 2.59
N ASP A 30 5.64 -16.24 2.76
CA ASP A 30 6.37 -16.91 1.66
C ASP A 30 6.97 -15.97 0.60
N GLY A 31 7.52 -14.83 1.05
CA GLY A 31 8.07 -13.81 0.15
C GLY A 31 7.01 -12.97 -0.56
N TYR A 32 5.75 -13.04 -0.12
CA TYR A 32 4.67 -12.17 -0.56
C TYR A 32 4.28 -11.20 0.54
N LEU A 33 3.88 -10.01 0.12
CA LEU A 33 3.06 -9.10 0.89
C LEU A 33 1.61 -9.33 0.52
N GLN A 34 0.77 -9.60 1.51
CA GLN A 34 -0.68 -9.78 1.36
C GLN A 34 -1.37 -8.70 2.18
N MET A 35 -2.18 -7.86 1.53
CA MET A 35 -3.03 -6.91 2.26
C MET A 35 -4.14 -7.65 3.01
N THR A 36 -4.45 -7.15 4.20
CA THR A 36 -5.44 -7.73 5.10
C THR A 36 -6.37 -6.67 5.67
N PHE A 37 -7.45 -7.11 6.27
CA PHE A 37 -8.17 -6.33 7.27
C PHE A 37 -7.35 -6.25 8.57
N ARG A 38 -7.79 -5.39 9.51
CA ARG A 38 -7.15 -5.24 10.82
C ARG A 38 -7.13 -6.52 11.64
N ASP A 39 -8.14 -7.38 11.47
CA ASP A 39 -8.24 -8.69 12.12
C ASP A 39 -7.34 -9.76 11.48
N GLY A 40 -6.63 -9.39 10.40
CA GLY A 40 -5.73 -10.29 9.66
C GLY A 40 -6.41 -11.16 8.61
N ARG A 41 -7.73 -11.05 8.39
CA ARG A 41 -8.38 -11.69 7.23
C ARG A 41 -7.86 -11.09 5.93
N HIS A 42 -7.67 -11.92 4.92
CA HIS A 42 -7.12 -11.46 3.64
C HIS A 42 -8.14 -10.62 2.89
N LEU A 43 -7.66 -9.60 2.19
CA LEU A 43 -8.46 -9.00 1.13
C LEU A 43 -8.46 -9.96 -0.06
N GLU A 44 -9.64 -10.34 -0.54
CA GLU A 44 -9.82 -11.43 -1.51
C GLU A 44 -9.37 -11.07 -2.95
N ASN A 45 -9.08 -9.80 -3.23
CA ASN A 45 -8.63 -9.38 -4.55
C ASN A 45 -7.15 -9.75 -4.77
N PRO A 46 -6.82 -10.55 -5.81
CA PRO A 46 -5.44 -10.95 -6.12
C PRO A 46 -4.48 -9.78 -6.33
N LEU A 47 -4.97 -8.61 -6.74
CA LEU A 47 -4.16 -7.39 -6.92
C LEU A 47 -3.58 -6.86 -5.60
N TYR A 48 -4.13 -7.29 -4.46
CA TYR A 48 -3.65 -6.89 -3.14
C TYR A 48 -2.64 -7.88 -2.54
N ARG A 49 -2.12 -8.79 -3.38
CA ARG A 49 -1.00 -9.67 -3.07
C ARG A 49 0.15 -9.41 -4.04
N VAL A 50 1.32 -9.08 -3.52
CA VAL A 50 2.50 -8.74 -4.32
C VAL A 50 3.69 -9.56 -3.85
N ARG A 51 4.43 -10.16 -4.81
CA ARG A 51 5.70 -10.82 -4.52
C ARG A 51 6.74 -9.76 -4.20
N LEU A 52 7.46 -9.93 -3.09
CA LEU A 52 8.57 -9.08 -2.73
C LEU A 52 9.80 -9.50 -3.53
N HIS A 53 10.44 -8.51 -4.15
CA HIS A 53 11.76 -8.68 -4.73
C HIS A 53 12.84 -8.46 -3.67
N ASP A 54 14.04 -9.00 -3.89
CA ASP A 54 15.15 -8.83 -2.97
C ASP A 54 15.49 -7.35 -2.76
N GLY A 55 15.49 -6.92 -1.49
CA GLY A 55 15.72 -5.53 -1.10
C GLY A 55 14.51 -4.60 -1.23
N ALA A 56 13.33 -5.11 -1.58
CA ALA A 56 12.10 -4.32 -1.56
C ALA A 56 11.67 -4.01 -0.11
N ASP A 57 11.23 -2.77 0.15
CA ASP A 57 10.64 -2.40 1.44
C ASP A 57 9.14 -2.77 1.48
N PRO A 58 8.74 -3.72 2.35
CA PRO A 58 7.34 -4.10 2.48
C PRO A 58 6.44 -2.94 2.92
N LYS A 59 6.94 -1.99 3.72
CA LYS A 59 6.14 -0.85 4.17
C LYS A 59 5.82 0.09 3.02
N ALA A 60 6.80 0.38 2.16
CA ALA A 60 6.59 1.20 0.97
C ALA A 60 5.57 0.57 0.02
N ILE A 61 5.67 -0.75 -0.21
CA ILE A 61 4.73 -1.49 -1.06
C ILE A 61 3.32 -1.51 -0.44
N ALA A 62 3.20 -1.84 0.85
CA ALA A 62 1.93 -1.80 1.57
C ALA A 62 1.28 -0.41 1.50
N GLY A 63 2.07 0.66 1.65
CA GLY A 63 1.59 2.03 1.57
C GLY A 63 1.01 2.35 0.18
N ASN A 64 1.70 1.94 -0.88
CA ASN A 64 1.20 2.17 -2.24
C ASN A 64 -0.07 1.37 -2.55
N LEU A 65 -0.14 0.10 -2.11
CA LEU A 65 -1.36 -0.71 -2.24
C LEU A 65 -2.51 -0.10 -1.46
N THR A 66 -2.27 0.35 -0.23
CA THR A 66 -3.27 1.03 0.61
C THR A 66 -3.80 2.29 -0.08
N ARG A 67 -2.91 3.10 -0.69
CA ARG A 67 -3.32 4.27 -1.47
C ARG A 67 -4.19 3.89 -2.67
N SER A 68 -3.80 2.86 -3.42
CA SER A 68 -4.55 2.38 -4.59
C SER A 68 -5.95 1.90 -4.21
N ILE A 69 -6.05 1.05 -3.17
CA ILE A 69 -7.33 0.55 -2.63
C ILE A 69 -8.25 1.72 -2.27
N ARG A 70 -7.71 2.74 -1.57
CA ARG A 70 -8.51 3.89 -1.16
C ARG A 70 -9.01 4.72 -2.33
N ARG A 71 -8.18 4.92 -3.36
CA ARG A 71 -8.57 5.63 -4.59
C ARG A 71 -9.67 4.89 -5.36
N GLU A 72 -9.53 3.57 -5.49
CA GLU A 72 -10.53 2.70 -6.11
C GLU A 72 -11.86 2.77 -5.37
N LEU A 73 -11.84 2.68 -4.03
CA LEU A 73 -13.04 2.77 -3.20
C LEU A 73 -13.68 4.17 -3.23
N SER A 74 -12.91 5.23 -3.47
CA SER A 74 -13.45 6.59 -3.65
C SER A 74 -13.95 6.88 -5.06
N GLY A 75 -13.87 5.93 -6.00
CA GLY A 75 -14.32 6.09 -7.38
C GLY A 75 -13.33 6.82 -8.29
N GLU A 76 -12.09 7.03 -7.84
CA GLU A 76 -11.02 7.60 -8.67
C GLU A 76 -10.45 6.46 -9.52
N VAL A 77 -10.88 6.34 -10.78
CA VAL A 77 -10.43 5.28 -11.71
C VAL A 77 -8.93 5.42 -11.94
N VAL A 78 -8.13 4.46 -11.44
CA VAL A 78 -6.68 4.41 -11.70
C VAL A 78 -6.43 3.50 -12.89
N GLU A 79 -6.37 4.07 -14.11
CA GLU A 79 -5.84 3.35 -15.27
C GLU A 79 -4.31 3.18 -15.10
N GLY A 80 -3.79 1.95 -15.26
CA GLY A 80 -2.36 1.70 -15.51
C GLY A 80 -1.53 0.99 -14.43
N PHE A 81 -2.13 0.34 -13.42
CA PHE A 81 -1.40 -0.40 -12.38
C PHE A 81 -0.69 -1.70 -12.85
N THR A 82 -0.71 -2.00 -14.15
CA THR A 82 -0.01 -3.14 -14.77
C THR A 82 1.44 -2.85 -15.16
N ARG A 83 1.95 -1.63 -14.94
CA ARG A 83 3.37 -1.33 -15.20
C ARG A 83 4.22 -1.71 -13.99
N ASN A 84 5.32 -2.42 -14.24
CA ASN A 84 6.31 -2.78 -13.23
C ASN A 84 6.73 -1.53 -12.44
N LEU A 85 6.45 -1.53 -11.14
CA LEU A 85 6.88 -0.50 -10.21
C LEU A 85 8.41 -0.62 -10.03
N SER A 86 9.16 0.11 -10.87
CA SER A 86 10.60 0.29 -10.70
C SER A 86 10.85 1.35 -9.62
N TYR A 87 11.17 0.90 -8.41
CA TYR A 87 11.62 1.79 -7.35
C TYR A 87 13.10 2.09 -7.57
N GLY A 88 13.40 3.28 -8.10
CA GLY A 88 14.76 3.81 -8.10
C GLY A 88 15.28 3.86 -6.67
N LYS A 89 16.49 3.34 -6.43
CA LYS A 89 17.16 3.36 -5.14
C LYS A 89 17.22 4.80 -4.63
N SER A 90 16.34 5.18 -3.71
CA SER A 90 16.43 6.46 -3.01
C SER A 90 17.54 6.35 -1.98
N GLY A 91 18.73 6.81 -2.36
CA GLY A 91 19.76 7.18 -1.39
C GLY A 91 19.27 8.39 -0.62
N VAL A 92 19.17 8.23 0.70
CA VAL A 92 18.97 9.36 1.62
C VAL A 92 20.26 10.18 1.60
N ALA A 93 20.15 11.46 1.22
CA ALA A 93 21.23 12.45 1.33
C ALA A 93 21.10 13.22 2.64
#